data_AF-A0A2I0AC28-F1
#
_entry.id   AF-A0A2I0AC28-F1
#
_cell.length_a   1.000
_cell.length_b   1.000
_cell.length_c   1.000
_cell.angle_alpha   90.00
_cell.angle_beta   90.00
_cell.angle_gamma   90.00
#
_symmetry.space_group_name_H-M   'P 1'
#
loop_
_entity.id
_entity.type
_entity.pdbx_description
1 polymer ?
#
loop_
_entity_poly.entity_id
_entity_poly.type
_entity_poly.pdbx_seq_one_letter_code
_entity_poly.pdbx_strand_id
1 'polypeptide(L)'
;MAIYVVLEGRRRGVYYRWEDCFAQVNRFPGALYFKVASRAEGERRLQHVSRILQTSLEASTSSMTNLTVDQLHATSCNDTNINAVTAVLSVGLLVGLTLGPSRTIE
;
A
#
# COMPACT_ATOMS: atom_id res chain seq x y z
N MET A 1 2.32 22.86 -29.88
CA MET A 1 1.10 22.22 -29.37
C MET A 1 1.00 22.51 -27.88
N ALA A 2 -0.12 23.07 -27.39
CA ALA A 2 -0.33 23.25 -25.96
C ALA A 2 -1.09 22.04 -25.40
N ILE A 3 -0.64 21.52 -24.25
CA ILE A 3 -1.30 20.44 -23.53
C ILE A 3 -1.72 20.96 -22.16
N TYR A 4 -2.93 20.64 -21.74
CA TYR A 4 -3.51 21.09 -20.48
C TYR A 4 -3.71 19.90 -19.56
N VAL A 5 -3.35 20.03 -18.29
CA VAL A 5 -3.40 18.95 -17.31
C VAL A 5 -4.23 19.43 -16.15
N VAL A 6 -5.32 18.74 -15.87
CA VAL A 6 -6.21 19.04 -14.74
C VAL A 6 -5.85 18.11 -13.60
N LEU A 7 -5.27 18.67 -12.53
CA LEU A 7 -4.96 17.94 -11.29
C LEU A 7 -6.15 17.93 -10.35
N GLU A 8 -6.95 18.99 -10.37
CA GLU A 8 -8.16 19.13 -9.56
C GLU A 8 -9.25 19.84 -10.35
N GLY A 9 -10.43 19.22 -10.38
CA GLY A 9 -11.53 19.59 -11.27
C GLY A 9 -12.56 18.47 -11.31
N ARG A 10 -13.58 18.63 -12.16
CA ARG A 10 -14.63 17.61 -12.34
C ARG A 10 -14.07 16.26 -12.80
N ARG A 11 -13.11 16.29 -13.73
CA ARG A 11 -12.37 15.11 -14.21
C ARG A 11 -10.89 15.42 -14.36
N ARG A 12 -10.07 14.73 -13.57
CA ARG A 12 -8.61 14.77 -13.67
C ARG A 12 -8.15 14.12 -14.97
N GLY A 13 -7.12 14.69 -15.61
CA GLY A 13 -6.62 14.14 -16.87
C GLY A 13 -5.81 15.12 -17.72
N VAL A 14 -5.40 14.65 -18.89
CA VAL A 14 -4.65 15.43 -19.89
C VAL A 14 -5.58 15.75 -21.06
N TYR A 15 -5.62 17.02 -21.46
CA TYR A 15 -6.48 17.57 -22.49
C TYR A 15 -5.64 18.31 -23.54
N TYR A 16 -6.01 18.18 -24.82
CA TYR A 16 -5.31 18.81 -25.95
C TYR A 16 -5.99 20.09 -26.46
N ARG A 17 -7.18 20.37 -25.95
CA ARG A 17 -8.02 21.52 -26.26
C ARG A 17 -8.29 22.28 -24.98
N TRP A 18 -8.33 23.62 -25.08
CA TRP A 18 -8.61 24.45 -23.91
C TRP A 18 -10.05 24.30 -23.46
N GLU A 19 -10.97 24.14 -24.41
CA GLU A 19 -12.41 24.02 -24.18
C GLU A 19 -12.72 22.83 -23.27
N ASP A 20 -12.09 21.68 -23.53
CA ASP A 20 -12.24 20.47 -22.71
C ASP A 20 -11.68 20.67 -21.31
N CYS A 21 -10.51 21.30 -21.18
CA CYS A 21 -9.91 21.63 -19.89
C CYS A 21 -10.81 22.59 -19.10
N PHE A 22 -11.27 23.66 -19.76
CA PHE A 22 -12.12 24.70 -19.19
C PHE A 22 -13.43 24.11 -18.68
N ALA A 23 -14.05 23.19 -19.42
CA ALA A 23 -15.26 22.50 -18.97
C ALA A 23 -15.09 21.75 -17.63
N GLN A 24 -13.87 21.32 -17.29
CA GLN A 24 -13.60 20.63 -16.01
C GLN A 24 -13.27 21.56 -14.85
N VAL A 25 -12.65 22.70 -15.11
CA VAL A 25 -12.19 23.64 -14.08
C VAL A 25 -13.17 24.79 -13.85
N ASN A 26 -14.00 25.11 -14.84
CA ASN A 26 -14.94 26.22 -14.76
C ASN A 26 -15.98 25.99 -13.66
N ARG A 27 -16.10 26.98 -12.77
CA ARG A 27 -16.96 26.96 -11.58
C ARG A 27 -16.72 25.76 -10.65
N PHE A 28 -15.54 25.14 -10.71
CA PHE A 28 -15.16 24.09 -9.76
C PHE A 28 -14.35 24.71 -8.62
N PRO A 29 -14.78 24.60 -7.36
CA PRO A 29 -14.05 25.17 -6.23
C PRO A 29 -12.71 24.45 -6.06
N GLY A 30 -11.62 25.21 -5.96
CA GLY A 30 -10.27 24.64 -5.84
C GLY A 30 -9.74 24.01 -7.13
N ALA A 31 -10.28 24.36 -8.30
CA ALA A 31 -9.79 23.83 -9.56
C ALA A 31 -8.30 24.16 -9.78
N LEU A 32 -7.51 23.14 -10.12
CA LEU A 32 -6.09 23.26 -10.33
C LEU A 32 -5.71 22.61 -11.66
N TYR A 33 -5.18 23.43 -12.57
CA TYR A 33 -4.72 22.99 -13.88
C TYR A 33 -3.38 23.63 -14.25
N PHE A 34 -2.66 22.97 -15.15
CA PHE A 34 -1.35 23.42 -15.64
C PHE A 34 -1.22 23.20 -17.14
N LYS A 35 -0.52 24.11 -17.79
CA LYS A 35 -0.12 23.97 -19.19
C LYS A 35 1.26 23.33 -19.27
N VAL A 36 1.41 22.30 -20.09
CA VAL A 36 2.68 21.59 -20.30
C VAL A 36 3.00 21.53 -21.79
N ALA A 37 4.30 21.40 -22.09
CA ALA A 37 4.78 21.28 -23.47
C ALA A 37 4.77 19.82 -23.97
N SER A 38 4.71 18.83 -23.07
CA SER A 38 4.77 17.40 -23.41
C SER A 38 3.78 16.58 -22.60
N ARG A 39 3.20 15.55 -23.24
CA ARG A 39 2.24 14.62 -22.62
C ARG A 39 2.85 13.86 -21.43
N ALA A 40 4.10 13.42 -21.58
CA ALA A 40 4.81 12.69 -20.53
C ALA A 40 4.95 13.51 -19.24
N GLU A 41 5.14 14.82 -19.35
CA GLU A 41 5.17 15.71 -18.19
C GLU A 41 3.80 15.80 -17.50
N GLY A 42 2.72 15.89 -18.28
CA GLY A 42 1.38 15.88 -17.71
C GLY A 42 1.03 14.60 -16.98
N GLU A 43 1.41 13.44 -17.52
CA GLU A 43 1.21 12.14 -16.88
C GLU A 43 2.00 12.02 -15.58
N ARG A 44 3.27 12.45 -15.55
CA ARG A 44 4.08 12.47 -14.32
C ARG A 44 3.39 13.24 -13.20
N ARG A 45 2.83 14.41 -13.52
CA ARG A 45 2.14 15.24 -12.52
C ARG A 45 0.87 14.59 -11.99
N LEU A 46 0.09 13.92 -12.85
CA LEU A 46 -1.09 13.17 -12.42
C LEU A 46 -0.74 11.98 -11.52
N GLN A 47 0.33 11.24 -11.84
CA GLN A 47 0.81 10.14 -11.02
C GLN A 47 1.27 10.62 -9.64
N HIS A 48 1.99 11.74 -9.59
CA HIS A 48 2.45 12.32 -8.33
C HIS A 48 1.27 12.70 -7.42
N VAL A 49 0.26 13.37 -7.96
CA VAL A 49 -0.95 13.73 -7.21
C VAL A 49 -1.70 12.48 -6.73
N SER A 50 -1.83 11.46 -7.57
CA SER A 50 -2.52 10.21 -7.19
C SER A 50 -1.84 9.54 -5.99
N ARG A 51 -0.50 9.52 -5.96
CA ARG A 51 0.27 8.99 -4.84
C ARG A 51 0.03 9.77 -3.55
N ILE A 52 0.09 11.10 -3.60
CA ILE A 52 -0.16 11.95 -2.43
C ILE A 52 -1.57 11.67 -1.87
N LEU A 53 -2.58 11.65 -2.73
CA LEU A 53 -3.96 11.43 -2.30
C LEU A 53 -4.15 10.03 -1.68
N GLN A 54 -3.49 9.01 -2.21
CA GLN A 54 -3.54 7.65 -1.67
C GLN A 54 -2.82 7.56 -0.31
N THR A 55 -1.62 8.14 -0.18
CA THR A 55 -0.88 8.20 1.08
C THR A 55 -1.65 8.99 2.16
N SER A 56 -2.32 10.08 1.79
CA SER A 56 -3.16 10.85 2.73
C SER A 56 -4.40 10.07 3.20
N LEU A 57 -4.99 9.24 2.34
CA LEU A 57 -6.15 8.42 2.70
C LEU A 57 -5.74 7.26 3.63
N GLU A 58 -4.62 6.60 3.34
CA GLU A 58 -4.08 5.50 4.15
C GLU A 58 -3.51 5.99 5.49
N ALA A 59 -2.95 7.20 5.55
CA ALA A 59 -2.56 7.86 6.81
C ALA A 59 -3.78 8.18 7.70
N SER A 60 -4.95 8.44 7.10
CA SER A 60 -6.19 8.71 7.83
C SER A 60 -6.84 7.44 8.39
N THR A 61 -6.65 6.26 7.77
CA THR A 61 -7.11 4.96 8.31
C THR A 61 -6.08 4.28 9.21
N SER A 62 -4.79 4.60 9.08
CA SER A 62 -3.74 4.05 9.96
C SER A 62 -3.70 4.70 11.35
N SER A 63 -4.43 5.80 11.55
CA SER A 63 -4.59 6.42 12.87
C SER A 63 -5.47 5.61 13.84
N MET A 64 -5.97 4.43 13.45
CA MET A 64 -6.86 3.61 14.29
C MET A 64 -6.61 2.09 14.25
N THR A 65 -5.38 1.62 13.98
CA THR A 65 -5.05 0.18 14.17
C THR A 65 -3.70 -0.18 14.81
N ASN A 66 -2.80 0.74 15.15
CA ASN A 66 -1.51 0.35 15.76
C ASN A 66 -1.41 0.70 17.25
N LEU A 67 -2.30 0.08 18.03
CA LEU A 67 -2.14 -0.14 19.47
C LEU A 67 -2.35 -1.63 19.76
N THR A 68 -1.45 -2.46 19.25
CA THR A 68 -1.09 -3.69 19.96
C THR A 68 0.42 -3.78 19.95
N VAL A 69 0.97 -3.42 21.10
CA VAL A 69 2.32 -3.71 21.59
C VAL A 69 2.72 -5.13 21.20
N ASP A 70 3.66 -5.24 20.26
CA ASP A 70 4.86 -6.07 20.46
C ASP A 70 5.94 -5.61 19.46
N GLN A 71 6.91 -4.86 19.97
CA GLN A 71 8.13 -4.49 19.28
C GLN A 71 9.24 -5.29 19.95
N LEU A 72 9.70 -6.37 19.34
CA LEU A 72 11.05 -6.87 19.61
C LEU A 72 11.68 -7.45 18.33
N HIS A 73 12.70 -6.71 17.87
CA HIS A 73 13.88 -7.22 17.16
C HIS A 73 13.67 -7.54 15.66
N ALA A 74 14.53 -7.14 14.71
CA ALA A 74 15.92 -6.77 14.80
C ALA A 74 16.34 -5.90 13.61
N THR A 75 17.37 -5.12 13.86
CA THR A 75 18.32 -4.49 12.95
C THR A 75 18.64 -5.30 11.69
N SER A 76 19.00 -4.56 10.63
CA SER A 76 20.08 -4.89 9.69
C SER A 76 19.63 -5.15 8.26
N CYS A 77 19.98 -4.18 7.40
CA CYS A 77 20.17 -4.36 5.98
C CYS A 77 21.21 -5.45 5.69
N ASN A 78 20.88 -6.37 4.77
CA ASN A 78 21.69 -6.85 3.63
C ASN A 78 21.22 -8.25 3.15
N ASP A 79 21.29 -8.45 1.83
CA ASP A 79 20.98 -9.69 1.12
C ASP A 79 21.71 -10.92 1.67
N THR A 80 21.01 -12.00 2.02
CA THR A 80 21.44 -13.37 1.67
C THR A 80 20.27 -14.36 1.76
N ASN A 81 20.00 -15.03 0.63
CA ASN A 81 19.16 -16.23 0.52
C ASN A 81 19.65 -17.32 1.49
N ILE A 82 18.83 -17.69 2.49
CA ILE A 82 18.99 -18.90 3.32
C ILE A 82 17.59 -19.46 3.67
N ASN A 83 17.05 -20.32 2.80
CA ASN A 83 15.91 -21.20 3.09
C ASN A 83 16.30 -22.37 4.04
N ALA A 84 17.21 -22.14 5.00
CA ALA A 84 17.64 -23.16 5.96
C ALA A 84 16.69 -23.22 7.17
N VAL A 85 15.56 -23.91 6.95
CA VAL A 85 14.99 -24.91 7.86
C VAL A 85 15.61 -24.96 9.27
N THR A 86 14.91 -24.41 10.26
CA THR A 86 15.21 -24.65 11.69
C THR A 86 13.91 -24.79 12.47
N ALA A 87 13.47 -26.04 12.66
CA ALA A 87 12.56 -26.44 13.72
C ALA A 87 13.00 -27.82 14.23
N VAL A 88 14.08 -27.83 15.03
CA VAL A 88 14.49 -28.99 15.82
C VAL A 88 13.79 -28.89 17.17
N LEU A 89 12.94 -29.87 17.45
CA LEU A 89 12.21 -30.05 18.71
C LEU A 89 13.16 -30.33 19.88
N SER A 90 12.95 -29.63 21.00
CA SER A 90 13.61 -29.88 22.28
C SER A 90 12.61 -30.44 23.30
N VAL A 91 13.05 -31.50 23.98
CA VAL A 91 12.28 -32.49 24.74
C VAL A 91 11.90 -32.03 26.17
N GLY A 92 10.66 -32.36 26.59
CA GLY A 92 10.38 -32.93 27.91
C GLY A 92 9.64 -32.07 28.95
N LEU A 93 8.48 -32.54 29.43
CA LEU A 93 8.29 -33.04 30.82
C LEU A 93 6.82 -33.45 31.12
N LEU A 94 6.60 -34.76 31.14
CA LEU A 94 5.89 -35.56 32.17
C LEU A 94 4.68 -34.97 32.95
N VAL A 95 3.46 -35.45 32.63
CA VAL A 95 2.46 -35.84 33.67
C VAL A 95 1.40 -36.80 33.10
N GLY A 96 1.13 -37.90 33.81
CA GLY A 96 -0.16 -38.60 33.76
C GLY A 96 -0.14 -40.07 33.34
N LEU A 97 -0.01 -40.97 34.33
CA LEU A 97 -0.24 -42.41 34.23
C LEU A 97 -1.71 -42.78 33.93
N THR A 98 -1.92 -43.81 33.09
CA THR A 98 -2.82 -44.96 33.37
C THR A 98 -2.68 -45.95 32.19
N LEU A 99 -1.81 -46.95 32.29
CA LEU A 99 -2.15 -48.30 32.77
C LEU A 99 -3.35 -48.92 32.04
N GLY A 100 -3.08 -49.90 31.19
CA GLY A 100 -4.08 -50.81 30.62
C GLY A 100 -3.48 -51.74 29.57
N PRO A 101 -3.17 -53.01 29.89
CA PRO A 101 -2.59 -53.95 28.95
C PRO A 101 -3.66 -54.80 28.26
N SER A 102 -3.28 -55.32 27.09
CA SER A 102 -3.73 -56.59 26.49
C SER A 102 -4.98 -56.59 25.61
N ARG A 103 -4.90 -57.54 24.65
CA ARG A 103 -5.97 -58.38 24.04
C ARG A 103 -6.52 -57.93 22.66
N THR A 104 -5.88 -58.45 21.60
CA THR A 104 -6.36 -59.56 20.73
C THR A 104 -7.78 -59.51 20.11
N ILE A 105 -7.85 -59.92 18.81
CA ILE A 105 -9.01 -60.36 17.97
C ILE A 105 -9.83 -59.18 17.37
N GLU A 106 -10.22 -59.12 16.10
CA GLU A 106 -10.49 -60.14 15.05
C GLU A 106 -9.63 -60.02 13.78
#